data_AF-A0A382KVQ2-F1
#
_entry.id   AF-A0A382KVQ2-F1
#
_cell.length_a   1.000
_cell.length_b   1.000
_cell.length_c   1.000
_cell.angle_alpha   90.00
_cell.angle_beta   90.00
_cell.angle_gamma   90.00
#
_symmetry.space_group_name_H-M   'P 1'
#
loop_
_entity.id
_entity.type
_entity.pdbx_description
1 polymer ?
#
loop_
_entity_poly.entity_id
_entity_poly.type
_entity_poly.pdbx_seq_one_letter_code
_entity_poly.pdbx_strand_id
1 'polypeptide(L)'
;PVDQLTMALAHDLLPEDDLAMAHEIAMFLRRLSDEHPAWRLPELVAELSDAAVGRSLLSQPDEGYEPQPGRITLTTLHKAKGLEWDLVYVLGVDSVEYPATLEDEFRGHQQHLGGDPAQLARTWMLNAADGGQATLDGGTEGRLDTIAERLRLLYVAITRACRYLSLSYSEYVPMGQRTRRVEPALAFEQLQTLYQARTVTSDKGAGA
;
A
#
# COMPACT_ATOMS: atom_id res chain seq x y z
N PRO A 1 6.50 -9.76 -29.47
CA PRO A 1 5.84 -9.03 -28.35
C PRO A 1 6.70 -7.83 -27.97
N VAL A 2 6.11 -6.66 -27.68
CA VAL A 2 6.88 -5.42 -27.47
C VAL A 2 7.83 -5.53 -26.27
N ASP A 3 7.41 -6.22 -25.21
CA ASP A 3 8.21 -6.53 -24.02
C ASP A 3 9.47 -7.33 -24.33
N GLN A 4 9.38 -8.35 -25.18
CA GLN A 4 10.54 -9.17 -25.54
C GLN A 4 11.55 -8.37 -26.37
N LEU A 5 11.06 -7.49 -27.25
CA LEU A 5 11.91 -6.61 -28.04
C LEU A 5 12.61 -5.58 -27.15
N THR A 6 11.90 -4.99 -26.19
CA THR A 6 12.46 -4.08 -25.19
C THR A 6 13.52 -4.77 -24.35
N MET A 7 13.26 -5.99 -23.85
CA MET A 7 14.25 -6.74 -23.06
C MET A 7 15.47 -7.13 -23.87
N ALA A 8 15.31 -7.53 -25.14
CA ALA A 8 16.43 -7.86 -26.01
C ALA A 8 17.33 -6.62 -26.26
N LEU A 9 16.72 -5.48 -26.59
CA LEU A 9 17.45 -4.22 -26.76
C LEU A 9 18.14 -3.77 -25.47
N ALA A 10 17.49 -3.97 -24.31
CA ALA A 10 18.08 -3.62 -23.03
C ALA A 10 19.33 -4.44 -22.70
N HIS A 11 19.33 -5.75 -23.00
CA HIS A 11 20.53 -6.58 -22.81
C HIS A 11 21.70 -6.16 -23.70
N ASP A 12 21.41 -5.61 -24.89
CA ASP A 12 22.45 -5.14 -25.82
C ASP A 12 22.95 -3.72 -25.49
N LEU A 13 22.13 -2.88 -24.85
CA LEU A 13 22.37 -1.44 -24.72
C LEU A 13 22.62 -0.95 -23.29
N LEU A 14 22.15 -1.67 -22.27
CA LEU A 14 22.21 -1.24 -20.87
C LEU A 14 23.17 -2.12 -20.05
N PRO A 15 23.83 -1.54 -19.02
CA PRO A 15 24.57 -2.33 -18.04
C PRO A 15 23.62 -3.20 -17.20
N GLU A 16 24.14 -4.27 -16.60
CA GLU A 16 23.34 -5.24 -15.83
C GLU A 16 22.52 -4.58 -14.70
N ASP A 17 23.06 -3.54 -14.07
CA ASP A 17 22.42 -2.81 -12.97
C ASP A 17 21.13 -2.09 -13.39
N ASP A 18 20.98 -1.78 -14.68
CA ASP A 18 19.81 -1.06 -15.24
C ASP A 18 18.76 -2.01 -15.85
N LEU A 19 18.98 -3.32 -15.82
CA LEU A 19 18.04 -4.31 -16.38
C LEU A 19 16.70 -4.36 -15.64
N ALA A 20 16.67 -4.01 -14.35
CA ALA A 20 15.43 -3.88 -13.59
C ALA A 20 14.53 -2.79 -14.17
N MET A 21 15.12 -1.65 -14.53
CA MET A 21 14.42 -0.54 -15.18
C MET A 21 13.90 -0.94 -16.57
N ALA A 22 14.70 -1.69 -17.32
CA ALA A 22 14.27 -2.24 -18.60
C ALA A 22 13.06 -3.18 -18.48
N HIS A 23 13.02 -3.99 -17.41
CA HIS A 23 11.89 -4.87 -17.13
C HIS A 23 10.61 -4.09 -16.82
N GLU A 24 10.70 -3.02 -16.04
CA GLU A 24 9.57 -2.12 -15.77
C GLU A 24 9.03 -1.49 -17.05
N ILE A 25 9.91 -0.98 -17.92
CA ILE A 25 9.53 -0.42 -19.23
C ILE A 25 8.87 -1.49 -20.11
N ALA A 26 9.41 -2.71 -20.13
CA ALA A 26 8.85 -3.81 -20.90
C ALA A 26 7.43 -4.18 -20.45
N MET A 27 7.19 -4.26 -19.13
CA MET A 27 5.86 -4.51 -18.56
C MET A 27 4.88 -3.37 -18.85
N PHE A 28 5.34 -2.12 -18.75
CA PHE A 28 4.54 -0.95 -19.09
C PHE A 28 4.08 -0.98 -20.56
N LEU A 29 5.01 -1.22 -21.49
CA LEU A 29 4.69 -1.30 -22.92
C LEU A 29 3.78 -2.48 -23.27
N ARG A 30 3.94 -3.63 -22.60
CA ARG A 30 3.01 -4.76 -22.76
C ARG A 30 1.60 -4.38 -22.36
N ARG A 31 1.42 -3.76 -21.19
CA ARG A 31 0.11 -3.33 -20.69
C ARG A 31 -0.59 -2.39 -21.68
N LEU A 32 0.13 -1.39 -22.22
CA LEU A 32 -0.42 -0.48 -23.24
C LEU A 32 -0.79 -1.20 -24.54
N SER A 33 0.03 -2.16 -24.98
CA SER A 33 -0.27 -2.96 -26.17
C SER A 33 -1.51 -3.83 -25.99
N ASP A 34 -1.75 -4.33 -24.77
CA ASP A 34 -2.93 -5.14 -24.43
C ASP A 34 -4.19 -4.26 -24.33
N GLU A 35 -4.07 -3.06 -23.76
CA GLU A 35 -5.15 -2.06 -23.64
C GLU A 35 -5.53 -1.45 -25.00
N HIS A 36 -4.57 -1.30 -25.90
CA HIS A 36 -4.76 -0.70 -27.23
C HIS A 36 -4.21 -1.59 -28.37
N PRO A 37 -4.92 -2.67 -28.76
CA PRO A 37 -4.43 -3.63 -29.76
C PRO A 37 -4.18 -3.05 -31.16
N ALA A 38 -4.74 -1.89 -31.47
CA ALA A 38 -4.56 -1.20 -32.73
C ALA A 38 -3.27 -0.35 -32.79
N TRP A 39 -2.64 -0.08 -31.65
CA TRP A 39 -1.42 0.74 -31.58
C TRP A 39 -0.23 -0.03 -32.16
N ARG A 40 0.66 0.72 -32.81
CA ARG A 40 1.94 0.22 -33.31
C ARG A 40 3.05 0.81 -32.43
N LEU A 41 4.29 0.44 -32.75
CA LEU A 41 5.47 0.92 -32.01
C LEU A 41 5.57 2.45 -31.91
N PRO A 42 5.26 3.25 -32.95
CA PRO A 42 5.34 4.71 -32.84
C PRO A 42 4.43 5.30 -31.76
N GLU A 43 3.19 4.81 -31.64
CA GLU A 43 2.24 5.27 -30.62
C GLU A 43 2.70 4.85 -29.22
N LEU A 44 3.17 3.61 -29.07
CA LEU A 44 3.70 3.11 -27.80
C LEU A 44 4.96 3.86 -27.35
N VAL A 45 5.84 4.24 -28.28
CA VAL A 45 7.05 5.03 -27.99
C VAL A 45 6.70 6.48 -27.64
N ALA A 46 5.70 7.07 -28.29
CA ALA A 46 5.21 8.40 -27.95
C ALA A 46 4.67 8.43 -26.51
N GLU A 47 3.83 7.46 -26.15
CA GLU A 47 3.29 7.34 -24.79
C GLU A 47 4.39 7.09 -23.75
N LEU A 48 5.37 6.23 -24.05
CA LEU A 48 6.53 6.02 -23.19
C LEU A 48 7.34 7.30 -22.99
N SER A 49 7.51 8.10 -24.05
CA SER A 49 8.26 9.36 -23.98
C SER A 49 7.52 10.38 -23.11
N ASP A 50 6.20 10.50 -23.27
CA ASP A 50 5.37 11.37 -22.44
C ASP A 50 5.41 10.94 -20.96
N ALA A 51 5.33 9.63 -20.71
CA ALA A 51 5.34 9.09 -19.37
C ALA A 51 6.73 9.13 -18.70
N ALA A 52 7.81 9.08 -19.48
CA ALA A 52 9.18 9.29 -19.00
C ALA A 52 9.45 10.77 -18.64
N VAL A 53 8.94 11.71 -19.44
CA VAL A 53 9.01 13.15 -19.15
C VAL A 53 8.19 13.49 -17.90
N GLY A 54 7.08 12.78 -17.67
CA GLY A 54 6.23 12.90 -16.50
C GLY A 54 6.82 12.41 -15.16
N ARG A 55 8.03 11.82 -15.12
CA ARG A 55 8.72 11.34 -13.90
C ARG A 55 7.80 10.57 -12.92
N SER A 56 6.97 9.65 -13.43
CA SER A 56 6.09 8.82 -12.58
C SER A 56 6.29 7.31 -12.77
N LEU A 57 6.94 6.88 -13.87
CA LEU A 57 7.05 5.44 -14.17
C LEU A 57 8.23 4.73 -13.53
N LEU A 58 9.34 5.42 -13.32
CA LEU A 58 10.59 4.81 -12.89
C LEU A 58 10.90 5.33 -11.50
N SER A 59 10.46 4.58 -10.48
CA SER A 59 10.85 4.84 -9.10
C SER A 59 12.37 4.81 -9.04
N GLN A 60 13.01 5.96 -8.85
CA GLN A 60 14.41 5.97 -8.44
C GLN A 60 14.50 5.30 -7.06
N PRO A 61 15.57 4.54 -6.77
CA PRO A 61 15.84 4.10 -5.42
C PRO A 61 15.95 5.33 -4.51
N ASP A 62 15.05 5.35 -3.53
CA ASP A 62 14.70 6.43 -2.59
C ASP A 62 15.79 6.69 -1.53
N GLU A 63 17.07 6.74 -1.91
CA GLU A 63 18.11 7.18 -0.96
C GLU A 63 18.14 8.72 -0.89
N GLY A 64 17.47 9.27 0.13
CA GLY A 64 17.60 10.67 0.53
C GLY A 64 16.44 11.60 0.17
N TYR A 65 15.22 11.09 0.01
CA TYR A 65 14.06 11.96 -0.15
C TYR A 65 13.80 12.80 1.13
N GLU A 66 13.76 14.12 0.98
CA GLU A 66 13.34 15.05 2.03
C GLU A 66 12.05 15.82 1.62
N PRO A 67 11.08 15.98 2.54
CA PRO A 67 9.88 16.77 2.30
C PRO A 67 10.20 18.23 1.98
N GLN A 68 9.71 18.72 0.83
CA GLN A 68 9.90 20.11 0.41
C GLN A 68 8.64 20.97 0.64
N PRO A 69 8.77 22.19 1.19
CA PRO A 69 7.65 23.11 1.34
C PRO A 69 6.97 23.43 0.00
N GLY A 70 5.63 23.54 0.01
CA GLY A 70 4.83 23.92 -1.16
C GLY A 70 4.61 22.80 -2.19
N ARG A 71 5.06 21.57 -1.91
CA ARG A 71 4.82 20.39 -2.76
C ARG A 71 3.96 19.37 -2.05
N ILE A 72 3.08 18.72 -2.81
CA ILE A 72 2.32 17.56 -2.34
C ILE A 72 3.14 16.31 -2.63
N THR A 73 3.25 15.43 -1.64
CA THR A 73 3.96 14.17 -1.75
C THR A 73 2.95 13.03 -1.65
N LEU A 74 2.89 12.19 -2.67
CA LEU A 74 2.15 10.93 -2.62
C LEU A 74 3.13 9.81 -2.32
N THR A 75 2.90 9.09 -1.23
CA THR A 75 3.79 8.00 -0.80
C THR A 75 2.98 6.88 -0.14
N THR A 76 3.63 5.74 0.05
CA THR A 76 3.07 4.63 0.82
C THR A 76 3.43 4.78 2.31
N LEU A 77 2.67 4.12 3.19
CA LEU A 77 2.92 4.17 4.63
C LEU A 77 4.33 3.73 5.03
N HIS A 78 4.86 2.70 4.36
CA HIS A 78 6.22 2.20 4.61
C HIS A 78 7.28 3.23 4.22
N LYS A 79 7.14 3.84 3.03
CA LYS A 79 8.07 4.86 2.54
C LYS A 79 8.00 6.18 3.33
N ALA A 80 6.91 6.43 4.05
CA ALA A 80 6.78 7.60 4.90
C ALA A 80 7.58 7.50 6.22
N LYS A 81 8.14 6.33 6.54
CA LYS A 81 8.86 6.11 7.81
C LYS A 81 10.08 7.01 7.91
N GLY A 82 10.17 7.78 8.99
CA GLY A 82 11.28 8.72 9.24
C GLY A 82 11.09 10.10 8.59
N LEU A 83 10.03 10.29 7.81
CA LEU A 83 9.67 11.57 7.22
C LEU A 83 8.53 12.22 8.02
N GLU A 84 8.41 13.54 7.95
CA GLU A 84 7.37 14.29 8.67
C GLU A 84 6.83 15.46 7.83
N TRP A 85 5.55 15.78 8.00
CA TRP A 85 4.87 16.85 7.27
C TRP A 85 3.95 17.63 8.20
N ASP A 86 3.76 18.93 7.91
CA ASP A 86 2.79 19.76 8.62
C ASP A 86 1.35 19.24 8.50
N LEU A 87 1.00 18.69 7.34
CA LEU A 87 -0.34 18.19 7.02
C LEU A 87 -0.25 16.81 6.35
N VAL A 88 -0.91 15.82 6.94
CA VAL A 88 -0.96 14.45 6.42
C VAL A 88 -2.40 14.04 6.16
N TYR A 89 -2.64 13.48 4.97
CA TYR A 89 -3.88 12.81 4.60
C TYR A 89 -3.64 11.30 4.56
N VAL A 90 -4.35 10.54 5.38
CA VAL A 90 -4.37 9.07 5.32
C VAL A 90 -5.71 8.66 4.73
N LEU A 91 -5.65 7.98 3.59
CA LEU A 91 -6.82 7.56 2.83
C LEU A 91 -7.07 6.06 3.02
N GLY A 92 -8.32 5.62 2.88
CA GLY A 92 -8.68 4.20 2.90
C GLY A 92 -8.56 3.57 4.28
N VAL A 93 -8.91 4.30 5.35
CA VAL A 93 -8.93 3.77 6.72
C VAL A 93 -10.24 3.00 6.98
N ASP A 94 -10.47 1.96 6.18
CA ASP A 94 -11.65 1.08 6.22
C ASP A 94 -11.32 -0.31 6.81
N SER A 95 -12.36 -1.11 7.05
CA SER A 95 -12.24 -2.44 7.64
C SER A 95 -11.56 -3.48 6.75
N VAL A 96 -11.36 -3.21 5.45
CA VAL A 96 -10.64 -4.11 4.54
C VAL A 96 -9.14 -3.88 4.63
N GLU A 97 -8.71 -2.62 4.73
CA GLU A 97 -7.29 -2.29 4.89
C GLU A 97 -6.80 -2.48 6.33
N TYR A 98 -7.67 -2.24 7.32
CA TYR A 98 -7.37 -2.32 8.74
C TYR A 98 -8.35 -3.27 9.46
N PRO A 99 -8.16 -4.60 9.34
CA PRO A 99 -8.94 -5.56 10.09
C PRO A 99 -8.70 -5.41 11.59
N ALA A 100 -9.72 -5.69 12.39
CA ALA A 100 -9.72 -5.59 13.84
C ALA A 100 -10.00 -6.94 14.53
N THR A 101 -10.72 -7.86 13.87
CA THR A 101 -11.11 -9.16 14.42
C THR A 101 -10.58 -10.32 13.58
N LEU A 102 -10.52 -11.52 14.16
CA LEU A 102 -10.09 -12.74 13.45
C LEU A 102 -11.07 -13.20 12.37
N GLU A 103 -12.32 -12.73 12.45
CA GLU A 103 -13.40 -13.01 11.51
C GLU A 103 -13.42 -12.02 10.35
N ASP A 104 -12.67 -10.92 10.46
CA ASP A 104 -12.56 -9.94 9.40
C ASP A 104 -11.87 -10.54 8.16
N GLU A 105 -12.06 -9.85 7.04
CA GLU A 105 -11.44 -10.27 5.79
C GLU A 105 -10.02 -9.73 5.70
N PHE A 106 -9.08 -10.61 5.39
CA PHE A 106 -7.67 -10.27 5.25
C PHE A 106 -7.30 -10.26 3.77
N ARG A 107 -6.74 -9.14 3.28
CA ARG A 107 -6.18 -9.11 1.92
C ARG A 107 -5.13 -10.21 1.76
N GLY A 108 -5.23 -10.96 0.66
CA GLY A 108 -4.30 -12.07 0.36
C GLY A 108 -4.66 -13.40 1.03
N HIS A 109 -5.71 -13.46 1.84
CA HIS A 109 -6.19 -14.71 2.41
C HIS A 109 -6.72 -15.64 1.32
N GLN A 110 -6.10 -16.80 1.15
CA GLN A 110 -6.57 -17.82 0.22
C GLN A 110 -7.42 -18.84 0.96
N GLN A 111 -8.74 -18.78 0.79
CA GLN A 111 -9.69 -19.68 1.46
C GLN A 111 -9.36 -21.15 1.25
N HIS A 112 -8.89 -21.53 0.05
CA HIS A 112 -8.49 -22.90 -0.29
C HIS A 112 -7.25 -23.40 0.48
N LEU A 113 -6.38 -22.48 0.91
CA LEU A 113 -5.20 -22.80 1.71
C LEU A 113 -5.46 -22.66 3.22
N GLY A 114 -6.63 -22.15 3.62
CA GLY A 114 -6.95 -21.85 5.02
C GLY A 114 -6.19 -20.64 5.60
N GLY A 115 -5.43 -19.91 4.78
CA GLY A 115 -4.51 -18.88 5.27
C GLY A 115 -3.79 -18.11 4.16
N ASP A 116 -2.95 -17.17 4.59
CA ASP A 116 -1.89 -16.64 3.74
C ASP A 116 -0.77 -17.71 3.66
N PRO A 117 -0.39 -18.18 2.46
CA PRO A 117 0.65 -19.20 2.28
C PRO A 117 1.98 -18.82 2.93
N ALA A 118 2.37 -17.54 2.91
CA ALA A 118 3.62 -17.09 3.52
C ALA A 118 3.58 -17.24 5.06
N GLN A 119 2.44 -16.91 5.67
CA GLN A 119 2.25 -17.06 7.12
C GLN A 119 2.19 -18.53 7.52
N LEU A 120 1.46 -19.37 6.78
CA LEU A 120 1.40 -20.81 7.04
C LEU A 120 2.79 -21.46 6.96
N ALA A 121 3.58 -21.11 5.94
CA ALA A 121 4.95 -21.58 5.79
C ALA A 121 5.83 -21.15 6.98
N ARG A 122 5.70 -19.88 7.42
CA ARG A 122 6.42 -19.35 8.57
C ARG A 122 6.07 -20.11 9.85
N THR A 123 4.79 -20.34 10.12
CA THR A 123 4.36 -21.10 11.31
C THR A 123 4.87 -22.53 11.25
N TRP A 124 4.80 -23.21 10.10
CA TRP A 124 5.34 -24.57 9.96
C TRP A 124 6.84 -24.62 10.24
N MET A 125 7.61 -23.63 9.77
CA MET A 125 9.05 -23.53 10.06
C MET A 125 9.33 -23.32 11.55
N LEU A 126 8.60 -22.42 12.21
CA LEU A 126 8.75 -22.16 13.65
C LEU A 126 8.38 -23.40 14.47
N ASN A 127 7.28 -24.07 14.14
CA ASN A 127 6.83 -25.28 14.82
C ASN A 127 7.84 -26.43 14.67
N ALA A 128 8.48 -26.54 13.51
CA ALA A 128 9.54 -27.51 13.28
C ALA A 128 10.80 -27.18 14.11
N ALA A 129 11.09 -25.90 14.35
CA ALA A 129 12.19 -25.46 15.20
C ALA A 129 11.92 -25.69 16.70
N ASP A 130 10.67 -25.49 17.14
CA ASP A 130 10.25 -25.63 18.55
C ASP A 130 9.83 -27.07 18.93
N GLY A 131 10.13 -28.07 18.10
CA GLY A 131 9.84 -29.48 18.40
C GLY A 131 8.34 -29.83 18.45
N GLY A 132 7.47 -29.03 17.82
CA GLY A 132 6.04 -29.32 17.67
C GLY A 132 5.12 -28.88 18.83
N GLN A 133 5.58 -27.98 19.71
CA GLN A 133 4.82 -27.52 20.89
C GLN A 133 3.88 -26.31 20.66
N ALA A 134 3.75 -25.82 19.43
CA ALA A 134 2.93 -24.64 19.16
C ALA A 134 1.44 -24.89 19.46
N THR A 135 0.88 -23.99 20.26
CA THR A 135 -0.46 -24.10 20.88
C THR A 135 -1.56 -23.44 20.05
N LEU A 136 -1.21 -22.68 19.00
CA LEU A 136 -2.16 -21.97 18.14
C LEU A 136 -2.08 -22.48 16.70
N ASP A 137 -3.24 -22.52 16.02
CA ASP A 137 -3.31 -22.75 14.58
C ASP A 137 -2.57 -21.60 13.87
N GLY A 138 -1.62 -21.92 12.99
CA GLY A 138 -0.78 -20.92 12.31
C GLY A 138 -1.58 -19.89 11.52
N GLY A 139 -2.79 -20.26 11.09
CA GLY A 139 -3.73 -19.31 10.48
C GLY A 139 -4.21 -18.22 11.44
N THR A 140 -4.43 -18.54 12.72
CA THR A 140 -4.85 -17.56 13.74
C THR A 140 -3.73 -16.61 14.11
N GLU A 141 -2.54 -17.13 14.36
CA GLU A 141 -1.38 -16.31 14.73
C GLU A 141 -0.99 -15.35 13.60
N GLY A 142 -0.98 -15.81 12.35
CA GLY A 142 -0.72 -14.94 11.19
C GLY A 142 -1.75 -13.83 11.01
N ARG A 143 -3.03 -14.07 11.34
CA ARG A 143 -4.08 -13.03 11.32
C ARG A 143 -3.85 -11.99 12.41
N LEU A 144 -3.51 -12.42 13.63
CA LEU A 144 -3.16 -11.49 14.73
C LEU A 144 -1.95 -10.64 14.38
N ASP A 145 -0.90 -11.25 13.83
CA ASP A 145 0.29 -10.53 13.35
C ASP A 145 -0.09 -9.49 12.29
N THR A 146 -0.99 -9.84 11.38
CA THR A 146 -1.47 -8.91 10.35
C THR A 146 -2.26 -7.75 10.95
N ILE A 147 -3.20 -8.00 11.88
CA ILE A 147 -3.93 -6.94 12.58
C ILE A 147 -2.94 -6.01 13.29
N ALA A 148 -2.00 -6.57 14.04
CA ALA A 148 -1.01 -5.81 14.79
C ALA A 148 -0.15 -4.95 13.85
N GLU A 149 0.29 -5.51 12.72
CA GLU A 149 1.10 -4.77 11.75
C GLU A 149 0.33 -3.64 11.08
N ARG A 150 -0.94 -3.87 10.69
CA ARG A 150 -1.79 -2.81 10.12
C ARG A 150 -2.01 -1.68 11.11
N LEU A 151 -2.23 -1.98 12.39
CA LEU A 151 -2.32 -0.97 13.45
C LEU A 151 -1.01 -0.20 13.64
N ARG A 152 0.15 -0.86 13.58
CA ARG A 152 1.46 -0.19 13.63
C ARG A 152 1.65 0.76 12.46
N LEU A 153 1.26 0.36 11.25
CA LEU A 153 1.35 1.23 10.06
C LEU A 153 0.45 2.45 10.18
N LEU A 154 -0.78 2.29 10.69
CA LEU A 154 -1.66 3.43 10.96
C LEU A 154 -1.04 4.39 11.99
N TYR A 155 -0.46 3.83 13.06
CA TYR A 155 0.26 4.63 14.05
C TYR A 155 1.44 5.40 13.44
N VAL A 156 2.25 4.74 12.59
CA VAL A 156 3.34 5.41 11.86
C VAL A 156 2.78 6.56 11.04
N ALA A 157 1.70 6.34 10.27
CA ALA A 157 1.04 7.36 9.46
C ALA A 157 0.61 8.59 10.28
N ILE A 158 -0.09 8.34 11.40
CA ILE A 158 -0.57 9.37 12.32
C ILE A 158 0.59 10.19 12.87
N THR A 159 1.69 9.54 13.27
CA THR A 159 2.86 10.22 13.83
C THR A 159 3.70 10.97 12.80
N ARG A 160 3.41 10.87 11.50
CA ARG A 160 4.09 11.71 10.49
C ARG A 160 3.52 13.13 10.43
N ALA A 161 2.36 13.38 11.05
CA ALA A 161 1.69 14.67 11.05
C ALA A 161 2.18 15.57 12.19
N CYS A 162 2.80 16.70 11.87
CA CYS A 162 3.25 17.67 12.87
C CYS A 162 2.15 18.62 13.34
N ARG A 163 1.19 18.98 12.46
CA ARG A 163 0.16 20.00 12.79
C ARG A 163 -1.26 19.53 12.52
N TYR A 164 -1.52 18.96 11.35
CA TYR A 164 -2.84 18.58 10.90
C TYR A 164 -2.85 17.15 10.36
N LEU A 165 -3.87 16.40 10.78
CA LEU A 165 -4.11 15.04 10.32
C LEU A 165 -5.54 14.96 9.78
N SER A 166 -5.69 14.43 8.57
CA SER A 166 -6.99 14.07 8.00
C SER A 166 -7.00 12.57 7.72
N LEU A 167 -8.02 11.90 8.23
CA LEU A 167 -8.29 10.49 7.96
C LEU A 167 -9.56 10.39 7.12
N SER A 168 -9.56 9.54 6.11
CA SER A 168 -10.75 9.24 5.32
C SER A 168 -10.84 7.77 4.94
N TYR A 169 -12.04 7.33 4.60
CA TYR A 169 -12.33 6.00 4.08
C TYR A 169 -13.39 6.10 2.99
N SER A 170 -13.51 5.08 2.15
CA SER A 170 -14.57 4.99 1.15
C SER A 170 -15.67 4.06 1.66
N GLU A 171 -16.93 4.44 1.50
CA GLU A 171 -18.06 3.54 1.81
C GLU A 171 -18.13 2.35 0.86
N TYR A 172 -17.56 2.47 -0.34
CA TYR A 172 -17.53 1.42 -1.35
C TYR A 172 -16.12 1.20 -1.89
N VAL A 173 -15.66 -0.05 -1.91
CA VAL A 173 -14.36 -0.43 -2.47
C VAL A 173 -14.53 -1.40 -3.65
N PRO A 174 -13.67 -1.30 -4.68
CA PRO A 174 -13.67 -2.25 -5.79
C PRO A 174 -13.11 -3.61 -5.32
N MET A 175 -13.80 -4.68 -5.68
CA MET A 175 -13.43 -6.07 -5.42
C MET A 175 -13.58 -6.87 -6.72
N GLY A 176 -12.49 -6.95 -7.49
CA GLY A 176 -12.52 -7.47 -8.86
C GLY A 176 -13.43 -6.60 -9.75
N GLN A 177 -14.45 -7.21 -10.36
CA GLN A 177 -15.41 -6.50 -11.20
C GLN A 177 -16.63 -5.93 -10.45
N ARG A 178 -16.72 -6.11 -9.13
CA ARG A 178 -17.85 -5.64 -8.32
C ARG A 178 -17.40 -4.60 -7.30
N THR A 179 -18.32 -3.76 -6.87
CA THR A 179 -18.12 -2.88 -5.72
C THR A 179 -18.78 -3.49 -4.49
N ARG A 180 -18.13 -3.36 -3.34
CA ARG A 180 -18.64 -3.81 -2.06
C ARG A 180 -18.70 -2.65 -1.08
N ARG A 181 -19.78 -2.60 -0.29
CA ARG A 181 -19.89 -1.68 0.84
C ARG A 181 -18.96 -2.12 1.96
N VAL A 182 -18.22 -1.18 2.53
CA VAL A 182 -17.31 -1.41 3.66
C VAL A 182 -17.61 -0.41 4.77
N GLU A 183 -17.29 -0.84 5.98
CA GLU A 183 -17.42 -0.04 7.18
C GLU A 183 -16.07 0.62 7.50
N PRO A 184 -16.05 1.74 8.24
CA PRO A 184 -14.80 2.32 8.70
C PRO A 184 -14.01 1.33 9.56
N ALA A 185 -12.68 1.49 9.60
CA ALA A 185 -11.86 0.69 10.51
C ALA A 185 -12.25 0.97 11.97
N LEU A 186 -12.17 -0.04 12.85
CA LEU A 186 -12.42 0.17 14.29
C LEU A 186 -11.55 1.29 14.86
N ALA A 187 -10.28 1.36 14.45
CA ALA A 187 -9.37 2.43 14.85
C ALA A 187 -9.86 3.82 14.42
N PHE A 188 -10.50 3.93 13.24
CA PHE A 188 -11.09 5.18 12.76
C PHE A 188 -12.25 5.62 13.67
N GLU A 189 -13.15 4.71 14.03
CA GLU A 189 -14.29 5.01 14.93
C GLU A 189 -13.83 5.47 16.32
N GLN A 190 -12.79 4.83 16.86
CA GLN A 190 -12.21 5.22 18.15
C GLN A 190 -11.58 6.61 18.07
N LEU A 191 -10.81 6.89 17.01
CA LEU A 191 -10.22 8.21 16.80
C LEU A 191 -11.27 9.30 16.57
N GLN A 192 -12.35 8.99 15.84
CA GLN A 192 -13.48 9.90 15.64
C GLN A 192 -14.15 10.23 16.98
N THR A 193 -14.40 9.22 17.81
CA THR A 193 -14.99 9.39 19.15
C THR A 193 -14.11 10.29 20.03
N LEU A 194 -12.79 10.05 20.03
CA LEU A 194 -11.82 10.89 20.76
C LEU A 194 -11.78 12.33 20.23
N TYR A 195 -11.86 12.51 18.91
CA TYR A 195 -11.91 13.83 18.29
C TYR A 195 -13.16 14.61 18.71
N GLN A 196 -14.33 13.98 18.63
CA GLN A 196 -15.61 14.59 19.04
C GLN A 196 -15.62 14.96 20.53
N ALA A 197 -15.08 14.10 21.39
CA ALA A 197 -14.99 14.41 22.82
C ALA A 197 -14.12 15.64 23.11
N ARG A 198 -13.03 15.82 22.35
CA ARG A 198 -12.13 16.99 22.49
C ARG A 198 -12.73 18.27 21.93
N THR A 199 -13.45 18.23 20.81
CA THR A 199 -14.08 19.43 20.23
C THR A 199 -15.17 19.98 21.16
N VAL A 200 -16.00 19.11 21.75
CA VAL A 200 -17.03 19.50 22.73
C VAL A 200 -16.43 20.13 23.99
N THR A 201 -15.26 19.66 24.43
CA THR A 201 -14.57 20.21 25.60
C THR A 201 -13.94 21.57 25.31
N SER A 202 -13.38 21.76 24.11
CA SER A 202 -12.79 23.03 23.69
C SER A 202 -13.82 24.14 23.54
N ASP A 203 -15.05 23.82 23.10
CA ASP A 203 -16.11 24.81 22.90
C ASP A 203 -16.70 25.32 24.24
N LYS A 204 -16.69 24.49 25.29
CA LYS A 204 -17.08 24.89 26.65
C LYS A 204 -16.05 25.77 27.37
N GLY A 205 -14.77 25.71 26.98
CA GLY A 205 -13.69 26.50 27.57
C GLY A 205 -13.50 27.89 26.96
N ALA A 206 -14.03 28.15 25.76
CA ALA A 206 -13.91 29.43 25.06
C ALA A 206 -15.00 30.45 25.41
N GLY A 207 -15.96 30.08 26.26
CA GLY A 207 -17.11 30.91 26.67
C GLY A 207 -17.07 31.42 28.11
N ALA A 208 -15.91 31.43 28.78
CA ALA A 208 -15.72 31.94 30.14
C ALA A 208 -14.68 33.07 30.20
#